data_AF-A0A0F9MGJ1-F1
#
_entry.id   AF-A0A0F9MGJ1-F1
#
_cell.length_a   1.000
_cell.length_b   1.000
_cell.length_c   1.000
_cell.angle_alpha   90.00
_cell.angle_beta   90.00
_cell.angle_gamma   90.00
#
_symmetry.space_group_name_H-M   'P 1'
#
loop_
_entity.id
_entity.type
_entity.pdbx_description
1 polymer ?
#
loop_
_entity_poly.entity_id
_entity_poly.type
_entity_poly.pdbx_seq_one_letter_code
_entity_poly.pdbx_strand_id
1 'polypeptide(L)'
;MFDMKKIFDEYIESEFNVSILGKTFKRREWIKKRKKAQEKYKNLFNFENIDKLTEEDFSEFLNFKNNLSWTGLHRHKTKILSDIEKLKKTLKYLVNEKIPIDDRINNVVKRNTTVHIEGMGIAIVTAILHINNPEKYGVWNSTSYSALDKIERLPES
;
A
#
# COMPACT_ATOMS: atom_id res chain seq x y z
N MET A 1 1.86 24.14 -24.19
CA MET A 1 2.31 23.07 -23.29
C MET A 1 1.91 23.47 -21.88
N PHE A 2 1.09 22.67 -21.18
CA PHE A 2 0.71 22.97 -19.80
C PHE A 2 1.90 22.79 -18.88
N ASP A 3 2.15 23.76 -18.00
CA ASP A 3 3.14 23.63 -16.94
C ASP A 3 2.56 22.70 -15.85
N MET A 4 2.86 21.41 -15.97
CA MET A 4 2.41 20.39 -15.03
C MET A 4 2.84 20.71 -13.60
N LYS A 5 4.04 21.28 -13.41
CA LYS A 5 4.54 21.61 -12.08
C LYS A 5 3.66 22.68 -11.44
N LYS A 6 3.35 23.74 -12.18
CA LYS A 6 2.45 24.81 -11.70
C LYS A 6 1.06 24.27 -11.35
N ILE A 7 0.47 23.42 -12.18
CA ILE A 7 -0.84 22.81 -11.91
C ILE A 7 -0.79 21.94 -10.64
N PHE A 8 0.28 21.17 -10.45
CA PHE A 8 0.46 20.37 -9.24
C PHE A 8 0.65 21.25 -8.01
N ASP A 9 1.44 22.32 -8.08
CA ASP A 9 1.66 23.24 -6.97
C ASP A 9 0.34 23.92 -6.54
N GLU A 10 -0.44 24.43 -7.51
CA GLU A 10 -1.77 25.00 -7.24
C GLU A 10 -2.73 23.97 -6.63
N TYR A 11 -2.73 22.74 -7.15
CA TYR A 11 -3.53 21.65 -6.58
C TYR A 11 -3.08 21.28 -5.15
N ILE A 12 -1.77 21.28 -4.88
CA ILE A 12 -1.20 20.99 -3.57
C ILE A 12 -1.60 22.06 -2.55
N GLU A 13 -1.60 23.32 -2.94
CA GLU A 13 -1.98 24.43 -2.07
C GLU A 13 -3.49 24.58 -1.89
N SER A 14 -4.29 24.09 -2.83
CA SER A 14 -5.75 24.15 -2.73
C SER A 14 -6.31 23.39 -1.52
N GLU A 15 -7.29 24.01 -0.85
CA GLU A 15 -8.07 23.37 0.20
C GLU A 15 -9.44 22.99 -0.36
N PHE A 16 -9.73 21.70 -0.35
CA PHE A 16 -11.03 21.16 -0.75
C PHE A 16 -11.39 19.95 0.11
N ASN A 17 -12.66 19.54 0.00
CA ASN A 17 -13.17 18.39 0.71
C ASN A 17 -12.90 17.10 -0.06
N VAL A 18 -12.40 16.09 0.63
CA VAL A 18 -12.19 14.74 0.09
C VAL A 18 -13.25 13.83 0.70
N SER A 19 -14.07 13.19 -0.15
CA SER A 19 -15.13 12.27 0.30
C SER A 19 -14.76 10.83 -0.04
N ILE A 20 -14.62 9.98 0.98
CA ILE A 20 -14.24 8.57 0.84
C ILE A 20 -15.17 7.73 1.71
N LEU A 21 -15.84 6.74 1.11
CA LEU A 21 -16.78 5.84 1.80
C LEU A 21 -17.84 6.60 2.64
N GLY A 22 -18.40 7.68 2.08
CA GLY A 22 -19.41 8.51 2.76
C GLY A 22 -18.89 9.42 3.87
N LYS A 23 -17.57 9.42 4.13
CA LYS A 23 -16.93 10.36 5.07
C LYS A 23 -16.27 11.49 4.30
N THR A 24 -16.49 12.71 4.76
CA THR A 24 -15.87 13.92 4.20
C THR A 24 -14.78 14.42 5.11
N PHE A 25 -13.64 14.76 4.53
CA PHE A 25 -12.47 15.28 5.22
C PHE A 25 -12.00 16.57 4.56
N LYS A 26 -11.50 17.52 5.36
CA LYS A 26 -10.66 18.60 4.83
C LYS A 26 -9.34 18.00 4.32
N ARG A 27 -8.93 18.32 3.09
CA ARG A 27 -7.76 17.71 2.44
C ARG A 27 -6.51 17.76 3.31
N ARG A 28 -6.13 18.95 3.82
CA ARG A 28 -4.91 19.10 4.65
C ARG A 28 -4.98 18.26 5.92
N GLU A 29 -6.16 18.18 6.54
CA GLU A 29 -6.37 17.34 7.72
C GLU A 29 -6.24 15.85 7.39
N TRP A 30 -6.87 15.42 6.29
CA TRP A 30 -6.78 14.03 5.82
C TRP A 30 -5.34 13.63 5.51
N ILE A 31 -4.58 14.48 4.80
CA ILE A 31 -3.16 14.24 4.52
C ILE A 31 -2.35 14.08 5.81
N LYS A 32 -2.58 14.94 6.81
CA LYS A 32 -1.91 14.84 8.12
C LYS A 32 -2.24 13.51 8.81
N LYS A 33 -3.51 13.10 8.85
CA LYS A 33 -3.93 11.82 9.46
C LYS A 33 -3.37 10.62 8.69
N ARG A 34 -3.40 10.67 7.37
CA ARG A 34 -2.86 9.64 6.48
C ARG A 34 -1.35 9.46 6.67
N LYS A 35 -0.58 10.55 6.78
CA LYS A 35 0.86 10.49 7.09
C LYS A 35 1.12 9.83 8.45
N LYS A 36 0.34 10.17 9.48
CA LYS A 36 0.46 9.50 10.80
C LYS A 36 0.15 8.01 10.73
N ALA A 37 -0.88 7.61 9.98
CA ALA A 37 -1.18 6.20 9.74
C ALA A 37 -0.05 5.49 9.00
N GLN A 38 0.51 6.13 7.96
CA GLN A 38 1.65 5.60 7.22
C GLN A 38 2.86 5.36 8.12
N GLU A 39 3.22 6.30 9.00
CA GLU A 39 4.33 6.12 9.94
C GLU A 39 4.07 4.97 10.93
N LYS A 40 2.84 4.82 11.45
CA LYS A 40 2.45 3.67 12.29
C LYS A 40 2.73 2.35 11.56
N TYR A 41 2.22 2.21 10.34
CA TYR A 41 2.35 0.96 9.59
C TYR A 41 3.75 0.74 9.03
N LYS A 42 4.50 1.80 8.74
CA LYS A 42 5.92 1.72 8.39
C LYS A 42 6.74 1.13 9.53
N ASN A 43 6.46 1.56 10.77
CA ASN A 43 7.11 0.98 11.93
C ASN A 43 6.75 -0.51 12.10
N LEU A 44 5.47 -0.88 11.93
CA LEU A 44 5.02 -2.28 12.07
C LEU A 44 5.56 -3.21 10.97
N PHE A 45 5.63 -2.73 9.72
CA PHE A 45 6.12 -3.49 8.57
C PHE A 45 7.62 -3.35 8.31
N ASN A 46 8.34 -2.71 9.24
CA ASN A 46 9.80 -2.72 9.21
C ASN A 46 10.31 -4.16 9.44
N PHE A 47 11.35 -4.55 8.71
CA PHE A 47 11.95 -5.88 8.78
C PHE A 47 12.21 -6.36 10.21
N GLU A 48 12.69 -5.46 11.09
CA GLU A 48 13.03 -5.76 12.48
C GLU A 48 11.82 -5.90 13.42
N ASN A 49 10.66 -5.37 13.02
CA ASN A 49 9.46 -5.35 13.85
C ASN A 49 8.41 -6.38 13.44
N ILE A 50 8.51 -6.96 12.24
CA ILE A 50 7.51 -7.90 11.71
C ILE A 50 7.30 -9.11 12.63
N ASP A 51 8.31 -9.58 13.35
CA ASP A 51 8.15 -10.74 14.25
C ASP A 51 7.15 -10.45 15.40
N LYS A 52 6.97 -9.18 15.75
CA LYS A 52 6.05 -8.70 16.81
C LYS A 52 4.65 -8.40 16.28
N LEU A 53 4.44 -8.47 14.97
CA LEU A 53 3.16 -8.15 14.33
C LEU A 53 2.08 -9.12 14.80
N THR A 54 0.94 -8.58 15.25
CA THR A 54 -0.24 -9.38 15.60
C THR A 54 -1.24 -9.45 14.44
N GLU A 55 -2.17 -10.40 14.52
CA GLU A 55 -3.31 -10.44 13.59
C GLU A 55 -4.14 -9.15 13.65
N GLU A 56 -4.28 -8.55 14.84
CA GLU A 56 -5.04 -7.32 15.02
C GLU A 56 -4.34 -6.13 14.35
N ASP A 57 -3.01 -6.01 14.47
CA ASP A 57 -2.24 -4.96 13.79
C ASP A 57 -2.45 -4.98 12.27
N PHE A 58 -2.40 -6.17 11.68
CA PHE A 58 -2.59 -6.32 10.23
C PHE A 58 -4.06 -6.22 9.82
N SER A 59 -4.98 -6.70 10.66
CA SER A 59 -6.43 -6.48 10.52
C SER A 59 -6.77 -5.00 10.47
N GLU A 60 -6.20 -4.21 11.40
CA GLU A 60 -6.36 -2.77 11.45
C GLU A 60 -5.84 -2.13 10.17
N PHE A 61 -4.66 -2.54 9.70
CA PHE A 61 -4.07 -2.06 8.45
C PHE A 61 -5.01 -2.23 7.25
N LEU A 62 -5.68 -3.37 7.12
CA LEU A 62 -6.60 -3.63 6.01
C LEU A 62 -7.87 -2.74 6.02
N ASN A 63 -8.14 -2.06 7.14
CA ASN A 63 -9.30 -1.19 7.28
C ASN A 63 -8.98 0.26 6.93
N PHE A 64 -9.75 0.84 5.99
CA PHE A 64 -9.61 2.24 5.59
C PHE A 64 -9.72 3.21 6.77
N LYS A 65 -10.53 2.89 7.78
CA LYS A 65 -10.67 3.73 9.00
C LYS A 65 -9.32 3.98 9.68
N ASN A 66 -8.35 3.08 9.51
CA ASN A 66 -7.05 3.15 10.15
C ASN A 66 -5.93 3.52 9.16
N ASN A 67 -5.88 2.90 7.97
CA ASN A 67 -4.83 3.19 6.97
C ASN A 67 -5.02 4.52 6.21
N LEU A 68 -6.28 5.00 6.12
CA LEU A 68 -6.69 6.26 5.48
C LEU A 68 -6.21 6.44 4.02
N SER A 69 -5.74 5.38 3.38
CA SER A 69 -5.06 5.40 2.09
C SER A 69 -5.74 4.53 1.05
N TRP A 70 -6.20 3.34 1.46
CA TRP A 70 -6.74 2.31 0.57
C TRP A 70 -8.05 1.75 1.11
N THR A 71 -9.03 1.66 0.22
CA THR A 71 -10.32 1.05 0.49
C THR A 71 -10.34 -0.40 0.01
N GLY A 72 -11.23 -1.22 0.58
CA GLY A 72 -11.47 -2.59 0.09
C GLY A 72 -10.37 -3.62 0.34
N LEU A 73 -9.27 -3.28 1.03
CA LEU A 73 -8.21 -4.26 1.35
C LEU A 73 -8.71 -5.39 2.27
N HIS A 74 -9.64 -5.08 3.18
CA HIS A 74 -10.26 -6.05 4.09
C HIS A 74 -11.06 -7.17 3.41
N ARG A 75 -11.36 -7.10 2.11
CA ARG A 75 -12.14 -8.13 1.38
C ARG A 75 -11.50 -9.53 1.44
N HIS A 76 -10.18 -9.59 1.62
CA HIS A 76 -9.45 -10.84 1.74
C HIS A 76 -8.89 -11.08 3.15
N LYS A 77 -9.34 -10.32 4.15
CA LYS A 77 -8.83 -10.38 5.54
C LYS A 77 -8.75 -11.82 6.05
N THR A 78 -9.84 -12.59 5.97
CA THR A 78 -9.90 -13.97 6.48
C THR A 78 -8.87 -14.89 5.82
N LYS A 79 -8.61 -14.71 4.53
CA LYS A 79 -7.62 -15.52 3.80
C LYS A 79 -6.19 -15.11 4.12
N ILE A 80 -5.95 -13.80 4.29
CA ILE A 80 -4.61 -13.28 4.59
C ILE A 80 -4.20 -13.61 6.04
N LEU A 81 -5.14 -13.53 6.97
CA LEU A 81 -4.91 -13.77 8.40
C LEU A 81 -5.11 -15.24 8.82
N SER A 82 -5.24 -16.19 7.88
CA SER A 82 -5.45 -17.59 8.25
C SER A 82 -4.23 -18.23 8.93
N ASP A 83 -3.04 -17.64 8.74
CA ASP A 83 -1.78 -18.09 9.32
C ASP A 83 -0.86 -16.87 9.52
N ILE A 84 -0.81 -16.39 10.77
CA ILE A 84 -0.01 -15.21 11.14
C ILE A 84 1.50 -15.43 10.99
N GLU A 85 2.00 -16.64 11.24
CA GLU A 85 3.43 -16.93 11.12
C GLU A 85 3.86 -16.94 9.64
N LYS A 86 3.01 -17.49 8.76
CA LYS A 86 3.19 -17.35 7.32
C LYS A 86 3.12 -15.91 6.86
N LEU A 87 2.22 -15.10 7.42
CA LEU A 87 2.15 -13.66 7.14
C LEU A 87 3.44 -12.95 7.51
N LYS A 88 3.98 -13.16 8.72
CA LYS A 88 5.26 -12.58 9.13
C LYS A 88 6.41 -12.97 8.20
N LYS A 89 6.52 -14.26 7.86
CA LYS A 89 7.53 -14.76 6.91
C LYS A 89 7.42 -14.09 5.54
N THR A 90 6.19 -13.96 5.05
CA THR A 90 5.87 -13.33 3.76
C THR A 90 6.24 -11.85 3.75
N LEU A 91 5.88 -11.12 4.81
CA LEU A 91 6.21 -9.69 4.93
C LEU A 91 7.72 -9.47 5.04
N LYS A 92 8.44 -10.29 5.82
CA LYS A 92 9.90 -10.22 5.91
C LYS A 92 10.55 -10.45 4.55
N TYR A 93 10.09 -11.44 3.81
CA TYR A 93 10.56 -11.69 2.45
C TYR A 93 10.30 -10.48 1.53
N LEU A 94 9.11 -9.89 1.62
CA LEU A 94 8.71 -8.74 0.80
C LEU A 94 9.50 -7.45 1.10
N VAL A 95 9.84 -7.17 2.35
CA VAL A 95 10.55 -5.93 2.71
C VAL A 95 12.08 -6.08 2.74
N ASN A 96 12.60 -7.28 2.48
CA ASN A 96 14.04 -7.54 2.46
C ASN A 96 14.71 -6.99 1.18
N GLU A 97 15.25 -5.77 1.26
CA GLU A 97 15.94 -5.10 0.15
C GLU A 97 17.19 -5.83 -0.38
N LYS A 98 17.67 -6.88 0.29
CA LYS A 98 18.76 -7.75 -0.23
C LYS A 98 18.28 -8.68 -1.34
N ILE A 99 16.97 -8.87 -1.48
CA ILE A 99 16.34 -9.70 -2.50
C ILE A 99 15.89 -8.79 -3.67
N PRO A 100 16.16 -9.15 -4.94
CA PRO A 100 15.67 -8.41 -6.09
C PRO A 100 14.16 -8.15 -6.02
N ILE A 101 13.72 -6.98 -6.47
CA ILE A 101 12.30 -6.59 -6.36
C ILE A 101 11.38 -7.54 -7.13
N ASP A 102 11.83 -8.03 -8.29
CA ASP A 102 11.07 -8.96 -9.10
C ASP A 102 10.84 -10.27 -8.36
N ASP A 103 11.87 -10.80 -7.68
CA ASP A 103 11.75 -12.02 -6.87
C ASP A 103 10.81 -11.80 -5.68
N ARG A 104 10.92 -10.65 -5.01
CA ARG A 104 10.05 -10.27 -3.88
C ARG A 104 8.58 -10.25 -4.28
N ILE A 105 8.25 -9.54 -5.34
CA ILE A 105 6.87 -9.40 -5.81
C ILE A 105 6.37 -10.73 -6.39
N ASN A 106 7.14 -11.34 -7.30
CA ASN A 106 6.71 -12.56 -7.99
C ASN A 106 6.47 -13.69 -7.00
N ASN A 107 7.33 -13.90 -6.00
CA ASN A 107 7.13 -14.98 -5.06
C ASN A 107 5.94 -14.73 -4.14
N VAL A 108 5.64 -13.50 -3.74
CA VAL A 108 4.45 -13.24 -2.89
C VAL A 108 3.15 -13.36 -3.68
N VAL A 109 3.13 -12.91 -4.95
CA VAL A 109 1.91 -12.86 -5.77
C VAL A 109 1.63 -14.16 -6.52
N LYS A 110 2.65 -14.83 -7.07
CA LYS A 110 2.45 -16.08 -7.83
C LYS A 110 2.01 -17.19 -6.88
N ARG A 111 1.05 -18.00 -7.34
CA ARG A 111 0.60 -19.18 -6.61
C ARG A 111 1.73 -20.21 -6.50
N ASN A 112 1.63 -21.08 -5.50
CA ASN A 112 2.51 -22.23 -5.26
C ASN A 112 3.95 -21.91 -4.83
N THR A 113 4.23 -20.69 -4.37
CA THR A 113 5.52 -20.40 -3.71
C THR A 113 5.41 -20.58 -2.20
N THR A 114 6.55 -20.67 -1.52
CA THR A 114 6.62 -20.88 -0.06
C THR A 114 6.21 -19.66 0.76
N VAL A 115 6.12 -18.48 0.13
CA VAL A 115 5.75 -17.20 0.77
C VAL A 115 4.45 -16.62 0.19
N HIS A 116 3.75 -17.37 -0.66
CA HIS A 116 2.47 -16.91 -1.20
C HIS A 116 1.35 -17.02 -0.17
N ILE A 117 0.54 -15.97 -0.05
CA ILE A 117 -0.69 -15.94 0.75
C ILE A 117 -1.87 -15.61 -0.18
N GLU A 118 -2.88 -16.48 -0.16
CA GLU A 118 -4.10 -16.29 -0.93
C GLU A 118 -4.79 -14.98 -0.48
N GLY A 119 -5.20 -14.16 -1.46
CA GLY A 119 -5.81 -12.85 -1.21
C GLY A 119 -4.80 -11.70 -1.09
N MET A 120 -3.49 -11.97 -1.04
CA MET A 120 -2.43 -10.96 -1.03
C MET A 120 -1.97 -10.62 -2.47
N GLY A 121 -2.87 -9.97 -3.23
CA GLY A 121 -2.59 -9.57 -4.61
C GLY A 121 -1.65 -8.35 -4.73
N ILE A 122 -1.26 -8.03 -5.97
CA ILE A 122 -0.27 -6.97 -6.29
C ILE A 122 -0.58 -5.61 -5.66
N ALA A 123 -1.86 -5.25 -5.53
CA ALA A 123 -2.27 -3.99 -4.92
C ALA A 123 -1.92 -3.91 -3.42
N ILE A 124 -2.05 -5.01 -2.68
CA ILE A 124 -1.67 -5.08 -1.26
C ILE A 124 -0.15 -5.12 -1.14
N VAL A 125 0.50 -5.97 -1.93
CA VAL A 125 1.97 -6.14 -1.94
C VAL A 125 2.67 -4.79 -2.18
N THR A 126 2.26 -4.06 -3.22
CA THR A 126 2.85 -2.75 -3.54
C THR A 126 2.43 -1.65 -2.57
N ALA A 127 1.25 -1.73 -1.93
CA ALA A 127 0.89 -0.83 -0.84
C ALA A 127 1.83 -0.98 0.37
N ILE A 128 2.20 -2.21 0.74
CA ILE A 128 3.13 -2.49 1.83
C ILE A 128 4.54 -1.98 1.50
N LEU A 129 5.02 -2.23 0.27
CA LEU A 129 6.29 -1.67 -0.21
C LEU A 129 6.30 -0.14 -0.16
N HIS A 130 5.22 0.51 -0.64
CA HIS A 130 5.05 1.97 -0.59
C HIS A 130 5.04 2.53 0.83
N ILE A 131 4.44 1.82 1.80
CA ILE A 131 4.48 2.22 3.21
C ILE A 131 5.93 2.23 3.72
N ASN A 132 6.71 1.20 3.39
CA ASN A 132 8.07 1.07 3.86
C ASN A 132 9.01 2.12 3.23
N ASN A 133 8.86 2.37 1.93
CA ASN A 133 9.63 3.37 1.19
C ASN A 133 8.81 4.05 0.09
N PRO A 134 8.10 5.15 0.40
CA PRO A 134 7.20 5.81 -0.55
C PRO A 134 7.91 6.54 -1.69
N GLU A 135 9.19 6.90 -1.50
CA GLU A 135 10.02 7.55 -2.53
C GLU A 135 10.51 6.55 -3.58
N LYS A 136 10.63 5.27 -3.21
CA LYS A 136 11.11 4.21 -4.09
C LYS A 136 9.99 3.43 -4.78
N TYR A 137 8.87 3.22 -4.09
CA TYR A 137 7.81 2.33 -4.55
C TYR A 137 6.49 3.06 -4.75
N GLY A 138 5.90 2.92 -5.94
CA GLY A 138 4.50 3.27 -6.20
C GLY A 138 3.57 2.11 -5.90
N VAL A 139 2.28 2.40 -5.72
CA VAL A 139 1.24 1.37 -5.58
C VAL A 139 0.74 0.96 -6.97
N TRP A 140 0.76 -0.34 -7.29
CA TRP A 140 0.23 -0.88 -8.53
C TRP A 140 -1.15 -1.48 -8.31
N ASN A 141 -2.19 -0.72 -8.69
CA ASN A 141 -3.59 -1.13 -8.60
C ASN A 141 -4.36 -0.60 -9.82
N SER A 142 -5.66 -0.90 -9.91
CA SER A 142 -6.49 -0.46 -11.04
C SER A 142 -6.51 1.06 -11.22
N THR A 143 -6.46 1.85 -10.13
CA THR A 143 -6.42 3.31 -10.20
C THR A 143 -5.12 3.80 -10.81
N SER A 144 -3.97 3.32 -10.33
CA SER A 144 -2.65 3.68 -10.87
C SER A 144 -2.52 3.24 -12.32
N TYR A 145 -2.93 2.01 -12.64
CA TYR A 145 -2.95 1.49 -14.00
C TYR A 145 -3.79 2.38 -14.92
N SER A 146 -5.05 2.65 -14.55
CA SER A 146 -5.96 3.47 -15.35
C SER A 146 -5.46 4.90 -15.53
N ALA A 147 -4.78 5.46 -14.53
CA ALA A 147 -4.20 6.79 -14.64
C ALA A 147 -3.03 6.82 -15.61
N LEU A 148 -2.11 5.85 -15.52
CA LEU A 148 -0.96 5.72 -16.42
C LEU A 148 -1.37 5.42 -17.87
N ASP A 149 -2.37 4.56 -18.05
CA ASP A 149 -2.97 4.25 -19.35
C ASP A 149 -3.55 5.51 -20.01
N LYS A 150 -4.35 6.29 -19.26
CA LYS A 150 -4.95 7.55 -19.76
C LYS A 150 -3.93 8.61 -20.18
N ILE A 151 -2.72 8.58 -19.62
CA ILE A 151 -1.66 9.53 -19.98
C ILE A 151 -0.60 8.90 -20.89
N GLU A 152 -0.84 7.67 -21.39
CA GLU A 152 0.05 6.92 -22.28
C GLU A 152 1.46 6.74 -21.68
N ARG A 153 1.52 6.42 -20.38
CA ARG A 153 2.76 6.20 -19.62
C ARG A 153 2.80 4.84 -18.94
N LEU A 154 2.11 3.83 -19.49
CA LEU A 154 2.30 2.46 -19.04
C LEU A 154 3.77 2.03 -19.30
N PRO A 155 4.39 1.27 -18.39
CA PRO A 155 5.71 0.70 -18.63
C PRO A 155 5.69 -0.23 -19.85
N GLU A 156 6.77 -0.23 -20.61
CA GLU A 156 6.99 -1.24 -21.66
C GLU A 156 7.21 -2.61 -21.01
N SER A 157 6.67 -3.66 -21.64
CA SER A 157 6.69 -5.05 -21.16
C SER A 157 7.95 -5.80 -21.56
#